data_AF-A0A0M6WJT7-F1
#
_entry.id   AF-A0A0M6WJT7-F1
#
_cell.length_a   1.000
_cell.length_b   1.000
_cell.length_c   1.000
_cell.angle_alpha   90.00
_cell.angle_beta   90.00
_cell.angle_gamma   90.00
#
_symmetry.space_group_name_H-M   'P 1'
#
loop_
_entity.id
_entity.type
_entity.pdbx_description
1 polymer ?
#
loop_
_entity_poly.entity_id
_entity_poly.type
_entity_poly.pdbx_seq_one_letter_code
_entity_poly.pdbx_strand_id
1 'polypeptide(L)' 'MSQLLPYETIVKASEGDPEAVAAVLSHYAGYIRSCAKMDG' A
#
# COMPACT_ATOMS: atom_id res chain seq x y z
N MET A 1 0.30 7.49 14.73
CA MET A 1 0.01 8.45 13.65
C MET A 1 0.32 7.77 12.34
N SER A 2 -0.70 7.23 11.67
CA SER A 2 -0.57 6.62 10.34
C SER A 2 -0.12 7.72 9.38
N GLN A 3 1.17 7.73 9.06
CA GLN A 3 1.74 8.67 8.10
C GLN A 3 1.15 8.34 6.74
N LEU A 4 0.20 9.17 6.28
CA LEU A 4 -0.40 9.03 4.96
C LEU A 4 0.72 9.02 3.92
N LEU A 5 0.63 8.09 2.97
CA LEU A 5 1.55 8.04 1.83
C LEU A 5 1.50 9.38 1.08
N PRO A 6 2.65 9.86 0.57
CA PRO A 6 2.66 11.03 -0.29
C PRO A 6 1.70 10.82 -1.46
N TYR A 7 0.92 11.85 -1.79
CA TYR A 7 -0.01 11.78 -2.92
C TYR A 7 0.70 11.44 -4.23
N GLU A 8 1.92 11.96 -4.43
CA GLU A 8 2.76 11.59 -5.56
C GLU A 8 3.01 10.07 -5.67
N THR A 9 3.18 9.36 -4.55
CA THR A 9 3.37 7.91 -4.55
C THR A 9 2.09 7.19 -4.96
N ILE A 10 0.92 7.70 -4.55
CA ILE A 10 -0.37 7.13 -4.92
C ILE A 10 -0.64 7.34 -6.42
N VAL A 11 -0.32 8.53 -6.95
CA VAL A 11 -0.46 8.85 -8.37
C VAL A 11 0.48 7.99 -9.20
N LYS A 12 1.77 7.92 -8.86
CA LYS A 12 2.75 7.07 -9.56
C LYS A 12 2.36 5.59 -9.51
N ALA A 13 1.88 5.11 -8.37
CA ALA A 13 1.37 3.75 -8.26
C ALA A 13 0.13 3.53 -9.14
N SER A 14 -0.73 4.54 -9.27
CA SER A 14 -1.91 4.50 -10.15
C SER A 14 -1.54 4.56 -11.64
N GLU A 15 -0.42 5.19 -11.98
CA GLU A 15 0.19 5.19 -13.32
C GLU A 15 0.87 3.84 -13.66
N GLY A 16 0.98 2.93 -12.69
CA GLY A 16 1.56 1.60 -12.87
C GLY A 16 3.04 1.53 -12.54
N ASP A 17 3.60 2.52 -11.85
CA ASP A 17 5.00 2.49 -11.41
C ASP A 17 5.22 1.36 -10.38
N PRO A 18 6.09 0.38 -10.68
CA PRO A 18 6.26 -0.80 -9.84
C PRO A 18 6.88 -0.47 -8.47
N GLU A 19 7.69 0.59 -8.39
CA GLU A 19 8.35 1.02 -7.16
C GLU A 19 7.36 1.71 -6.22
N ALA A 20 6.51 2.57 -6.78
CA ALA A 20 5.42 3.21 -6.06
C ALA A 20 4.36 2.21 -5.59
N VAL A 21 3.97 1.24 -6.44
CA VAL A 21 3.04 0.15 -6.06
C VAL A 21 3.61 -0.66 -4.90
N ALA A 22 4.90 -1.02 -4.94
CA ALA A 22 5.55 -1.74 -3.86
C ALA A 22 5.56 -0.94 -2.54
N ALA A 23 5.79 0.38 -2.60
CA ALA A 23 5.74 1.25 -1.43
C ALA A 23 4.33 1.30 -0.80
N VAL A 24 3.29 1.43 -1.62
CA VAL A 24 1.88 1.42 -1.16
C VAL A 24 1.54 0.06 -0.53
N LEU A 25 1.87 -1.03 -1.22
CA LEU A 25 1.63 -2.39 -0.72
C LEU A 25 2.39 -2.66 0.58
N SER A 26 3.65 -2.24 0.69
CA SER A 26 4.46 -2.44 1.89
C SER A 26 3.96 -1.61 3.06
N HIS A 27 3.44 -0.41 2.80
CA HIS A 27 2.81 0.44 3.81
C HIS A 27 1.51 -0.17 4.35
N TYR A 28 0.69 -0.73 3.45
CA TYR A 28 -0.55 -1.41 3.84
C TYR A 28 -0.39 -2.91 4.14
N ALA A 29 0.80 -3.48 4.00
CA ALA A 29 1.03 -4.94 4.09
C ALA A 29 0.56 -5.52 5.42
N GLY A 30 0.76 -4.81 6.54
CA GLY A 30 0.27 -5.24 7.85
C GLY A 30 -1.27 -5.29 7.92
N TYR A 31 -1.93 -4.32 7.28
CA TYR A 31 -3.39 -4.27 7.18
C TYR A 31 -3.94 -5.35 6.25
N ILE A 32 -3.32 -5.51 5.08
CA ILE A 32 -3.64 -6.57 4.10
C ILE A 32 -3.46 -7.95 4.74
N ARG A 33 -2.35 -8.19 5.45
CA ARG A 33 -2.08 -9.44 6.18
C ARG A 33 -3.13 -9.71 7.26
N SER A 34 -3.58 -8.67 7.97
CA SER A 34 -4.60 -8.80 9.01
C SER A 34 -5.98 -9.09 8.42
N CYS A 35 -6.34 -8.44 7.31
CA CYS A 35 -7.57 -8.74 6.57
C CYS A 35 -7.54 -10.13 5.93
N ALA A 36 -6.42 -10.54 5.34
CA ALA A 36 -6.26 -11.85 4.71
C ALA A 36 -6.30 -13.03 5.70
N LYS A 37 -6.14 -12.76 7.01
CA LYS A 37 -6.27 -13.76 8.07
C LYS A 37 -7.71 -13.97 8.55
N MET A 38 -8.68 -13.19 8.06
CA MET A 38 -10.09 -13.33 8.45
C MET A 38 -10.85 -14.40 7.65
N ASP A 39 -10.25 -14.96 6.60
CA ASP A 39 -10.81 -16.11 5.87
C ASP A 39 -10.15 -17.42 6.37
N GLY A 40 -10.82 -18.06 7.33
CA GLY A 40 -10.46 -19.35 7.94
C GLY A 40 -11.29 -19.67 9.16
#